data_AF-A0A132TD44-F1
#
_entry.id   AF-A0A132TD44-F1
#
_cell.length_a   1.000
_cell.length_b   1.000
_cell.length_c   1.000
_cell.angle_alpha   90.00
_cell.angle_beta   90.00
_cell.angle_gamma   90.00
#
_symmetry.space_group_name_H-M   'P 1'
#
loop_
_entity.id
_entity.type
_entity.pdbx_description
1 polymer ?
#
loop_
_entity_poly.entity_id
_entity_poly.type
_entity_poly.pdbx_seq_one_letter_code
_entity_poly.pdbx_strand_id
1 'polypeptide(L)'
;MTRRFGNKENMLDWLVQSMTSSHVEAIALYPDGSDGGDGIAQMFDTTIEALERSPEAMWALYALEFEGLKQIPALHDRMVDIHSKLRADATDLVRRSVESGSIEISVEESVIAALLVSVIRGAAYQWLLDPENFDMVAAMKAFKHFFLEALHPS
;
A
#
# COMPACT_ATOMS: atom_id res chain seq x y z
N MET A 1 24.33 18.47 -16.56
CA MET A 1 23.20 17.56 -16.25
C MET A 1 21.85 18.27 -16.07
N THR A 2 21.72 19.59 -16.29
CA THR A 2 20.51 20.37 -15.95
C THR A 2 19.44 20.45 -17.05
N ARG A 3 19.64 19.84 -18.23
CA ARG A 3 18.79 20.08 -19.41
C ARG A 3 17.61 19.11 -19.57
N ARG A 4 17.55 18.02 -18.80
CA ARG A 4 16.53 16.97 -18.99
C ARG A 4 15.16 17.30 -18.38
N PHE A 5 15.10 18.11 -17.33
CA PHE A 5 13.86 18.36 -16.58
C PHE A 5 13.47 19.84 -16.50
N GLY A 6 14.39 20.78 -16.75
CA GLY A 6 14.09 22.21 -16.72
C GLY A 6 13.99 22.79 -15.31
N ASN A 7 13.01 22.37 -14.50
CA ASN A 7 12.80 22.83 -13.12
C ASN A 7 12.57 21.66 -12.13
N LYS A 8 12.52 21.97 -10.83
CA LYS A 8 12.36 20.99 -9.74
C LYS A 8 11.00 20.28 -9.79
N GLU A 9 9.95 20.97 -10.23
CA GLU A 9 8.59 20.41 -10.35
C GLU A 9 8.55 19.32 -11.42
N ASN A 10 9.07 19.58 -12.61
CA ASN A 10 9.17 18.59 -13.68
C ASN A 10 10.05 17.39 -13.31
N MET A 11 11.06 17.61 -12.46
CA MET A 11 11.89 16.52 -11.94
C MET A 11 11.12 15.68 -10.91
N LEU A 12 10.31 16.30 -10.06
CA LEU A 12 9.43 15.60 -9.13
C LEU A 12 8.32 14.86 -9.88
N ASP A 13 7.68 15.48 -10.88
CA ASP A 13 6.68 14.83 -11.73
C ASP A 13 7.28 13.65 -12.49
N TRP A 14 8.48 13.81 -13.05
CA TRP A 14 9.17 12.71 -13.71
C TRP A 14 9.63 11.63 -12.72
N LEU A 15 10.08 11.99 -11.51
CA LEU A 15 10.48 11.03 -10.49
C LEU A 15 9.26 10.24 -9.99
N VAL A 16 8.14 10.93 -9.73
CA VAL A 16 6.86 10.32 -9.39
C VAL A 16 6.42 9.43 -10.54
N GLN A 17 6.39 9.91 -11.79
CA GLN A 17 6.05 9.05 -12.94
C GLN A 17 7.02 7.91 -13.12
N SER A 18 8.32 8.07 -12.92
CA SER A 18 9.32 7.01 -13.10
C SER A 18 9.20 5.96 -12.00
N MET A 19 8.98 6.38 -10.75
CA MET A 19 8.75 5.49 -9.62
C MET A 19 7.39 4.83 -9.74
N THR A 20 6.32 5.57 -10.04
CA THR A 20 4.99 4.99 -10.26
C THR A 20 4.87 4.21 -11.56
N SER A 21 5.61 4.45 -12.64
CA SER A 21 5.48 3.61 -13.86
C SER A 21 6.24 2.31 -13.69
N SER A 22 7.40 2.35 -13.01
CA SER A 22 8.18 1.16 -12.71
C SER A 22 7.60 0.36 -11.54
N HIS A 23 6.79 0.99 -10.67
CA HIS A 23 6.14 0.34 -9.53
C HIS A 23 4.62 0.24 -9.61
N VAL A 24 3.86 0.95 -10.45
CA VAL A 24 2.42 0.64 -10.64
C VAL A 24 2.26 -0.71 -11.34
N GLU A 25 3.25 -1.15 -12.12
CA GLU A 25 3.35 -2.54 -12.58
C GLU A 25 3.79 -3.52 -11.46
N ALA A 26 4.45 -3.04 -10.39
CA ALA A 26 4.89 -3.87 -9.25
C ALA A 26 3.94 -3.83 -8.03
N ILE A 27 3.07 -2.82 -7.98
CA ILE A 27 2.00 -2.53 -7.00
C ILE A 27 0.68 -2.85 -7.70
N ALA A 28 0.62 -4.00 -8.39
CA ALA A 28 -0.61 -4.77 -8.39
C ALA A 28 -0.73 -5.39 -6.99
N LEU A 29 -0.91 -4.54 -5.95
CA LEU A 29 -1.04 -4.97 -4.54
C LEU A 29 -2.30 -5.81 -4.33
N TYR A 30 -3.22 -5.76 -5.28
CA TYR A 30 -4.48 -6.47 -5.27
C TYR A 30 -4.47 -7.44 -6.43
N PRO A 31 -4.13 -8.71 -6.16
CA PRO A 31 -4.30 -9.78 -7.14
C PRO A 31 -5.71 -9.73 -7.72
N ASP A 32 -5.83 -10.03 -9.01
CA ASP A 32 -7.11 -10.48 -9.55
C ASP A 32 -7.46 -11.74 -8.76
N GLY A 33 -8.42 -11.63 -7.84
CA GLY A 33 -8.84 -12.70 -6.92
C GLY A 33 -9.59 -13.81 -7.64
N SER A 34 -9.06 -14.28 -8.77
CA SER A 34 -9.63 -15.31 -9.62
C SER A 34 -9.38 -16.73 -9.11
N ASP A 35 -8.56 -16.89 -8.06
CA ASP A 35 -7.94 -18.18 -7.75
C ASP A 35 -8.37 -18.73 -6.39
N GLY A 36 -9.61 -18.48 -5.94
CA GLY A 36 -10.23 -19.18 -4.80
C GLY A 36 -9.52 -19.11 -3.45
N GLY A 37 -8.47 -18.28 -3.31
CA GLY A 37 -7.72 -18.04 -2.08
C GLY A 37 -8.15 -16.75 -1.38
N ASP A 38 -7.75 -16.59 -0.13
CA ASP A 38 -7.96 -15.36 0.63
C ASP A 38 -7.13 -14.21 0.04
N GLY A 39 -7.78 -13.37 -0.76
CA GLY A 39 -7.12 -12.25 -1.43
C GLY A 39 -6.55 -11.19 -0.46
N ILE A 40 -7.06 -11.10 0.77
CA ILE A 40 -6.48 -10.22 1.79
C ILE A 40 -5.17 -10.80 2.29
N ALA A 41 -5.13 -12.11 2.56
CA ALA A 41 -3.88 -12.79 2.90
C ALA A 41 -2.81 -12.57 1.82
N GLN A 42 -3.21 -12.67 0.54
CA GLN A 42 -2.30 -12.49 -0.59
C GLN A 42 -1.79 -11.05 -0.73
N MET A 43 -2.63 -10.04 -0.48
CA MET A 43 -2.20 -8.62 -0.43
C MET A 43 -1.09 -8.42 0.61
N PHE A 44 -1.24 -9.00 1.81
CA PHE A 44 -0.20 -8.93 2.85
C PHE A 44 1.07 -9.65 2.41
N ASP A 45 0.97 -10.85 1.85
CA ASP A 45 2.13 -11.62 1.38
C ASP A 45 2.89 -10.87 0.29
N THR A 46 2.20 -10.34 -0.72
CA THR A 46 2.84 -9.53 -1.79
C THR A 46 3.54 -8.30 -1.23
N THR A 47 2.95 -7.64 -0.23
CA THR A 47 3.58 -6.47 0.42
C THR A 47 4.83 -6.88 1.20
N ILE A 48 4.77 -7.98 1.95
CA ILE A 48 5.90 -8.53 2.72
C ILE A 48 7.02 -8.95 1.77
N GLU A 49 6.70 -9.68 0.71
CA GLU A 49 7.67 -10.10 -0.31
C GLU A 49 8.34 -8.90 -0.97
N ALA A 50 7.61 -7.82 -1.25
CA ALA A 50 8.19 -6.58 -1.79
C ALA A 50 9.17 -5.92 -0.80
N LEU A 51 8.81 -5.86 0.49
CA LEU A 51 9.67 -5.35 1.56
C LEU A 51 10.94 -6.18 1.72
N GLU A 52 10.83 -7.51 1.72
CA GLU A 52 11.97 -8.42 1.88
C GLU A 52 12.88 -8.42 0.64
N ARG A 53 12.29 -8.33 -0.56
CA ARG A 53 13.04 -8.35 -1.84
C ARG A 53 13.82 -7.06 -2.08
N SER A 54 13.26 -5.90 -1.74
CA SER A 54 13.89 -4.60 -2.02
C SER A 54 13.52 -3.54 -0.97
N PRO A 55 14.07 -3.64 0.25
CA PRO A 55 13.82 -2.67 1.32
C PRO A 55 14.09 -1.23 0.88
N GLU A 56 15.17 -0.97 0.16
CA GLU A 56 15.55 0.39 -0.27
C GLU A 56 14.53 1.00 -1.25
N ALA A 57 13.95 0.17 -2.13
CA ALA A 57 12.93 0.62 -3.06
C ALA A 57 11.62 0.96 -2.34
N MET A 58 11.21 0.11 -1.39
CA MET A 58 10.03 0.35 -0.56
C MET A 58 10.22 1.57 0.36
N TRP A 59 11.43 1.76 0.90
CA TRP A 59 11.79 2.95 1.67
C TRP A 59 11.61 4.21 0.82
N ALA A 60 12.19 4.22 -0.39
CA ALA A 60 12.10 5.36 -1.30
C ALA A 60 10.65 5.67 -1.71
N LEU A 61 9.83 4.64 -1.95
CA LEU A 61 8.41 4.78 -2.24
C LEU A 61 7.67 5.46 -1.10
N TYR A 62 7.74 4.91 0.11
CA TYR A 62 7.00 5.46 1.25
C TYR A 62 7.50 6.85 1.65
N ALA A 63 8.81 7.10 1.56
CA ALA A 63 9.35 8.43 1.79
C ALA A 63 8.77 9.45 0.79
N LEU A 64 8.66 9.09 -0.50
CA LEU A 64 8.03 9.95 -1.50
C LEU A 64 6.53 10.18 -1.21
N GLU A 65 5.81 9.15 -0.78
CA GLU A 65 4.41 9.29 -0.36
C GLU A 65 4.26 10.28 0.79
N PHE A 66 5.12 10.20 1.82
CA PHE A 66 5.07 11.14 2.96
C PHE A 66 5.58 12.53 2.61
N GLU A 67 6.50 12.68 1.67
CA GLU A 67 6.89 13.99 1.12
C GLU A 67 5.69 14.70 0.46
N GLY A 68 4.72 13.95 -0.08
CA GLY A 68 3.46 14.49 -0.60
C GLY A 68 2.54 15.13 0.44
N LEU A 69 2.82 14.97 1.74
CA LEU A 69 2.14 15.72 2.81
C LEU A 69 2.57 17.19 2.87
N LYS A 70 3.73 17.52 2.29
CA LYS A 70 4.18 18.92 2.15
C LYS A 70 3.34 19.60 1.06
N GLN A 71 3.16 20.92 1.17
CA GLN A 71 2.40 21.72 0.20
C GLN A 71 3.16 21.93 -1.12
N ILE A 72 3.50 20.84 -1.80
CA ILE A 72 3.92 20.82 -3.20
C ILE A 72 2.67 20.38 -3.98
N PRO A 73 1.88 21.31 -4.57
CA PRO A 73 0.53 21.01 -5.04
C PRO A 73 0.45 19.81 -5.98
N ALA A 74 1.33 19.72 -6.97
CA ALA A 74 1.36 18.62 -7.93
C ALA A 74 1.63 17.25 -7.27
N LEU A 75 2.56 17.19 -6.30
CA LEU A 75 2.87 15.96 -5.57
C LEU A 75 1.73 15.57 -4.64
N HIS A 76 1.14 16.54 -3.94
CA HIS A 76 0.00 16.33 -3.05
C HIS A 76 -1.19 15.75 -3.82
N ASP A 77 -1.62 16.41 -4.90
CA ASP A 77 -2.77 15.97 -5.70
C ASP A 77 -2.54 14.57 -6.27
N ARG A 78 -1.32 14.28 -6.71
CA ARG A 78 -0.95 12.94 -7.17
C ARG A 78 -1.01 11.90 -6.06
N MET A 79 -0.59 12.23 -4.84
CA MET A 79 -0.71 11.32 -3.69
C MET A 79 -2.17 11.11 -3.28
N VAL A 80 -3.02 12.14 -3.37
CA VAL A 80 -4.47 12.01 -3.16
C VAL A 80 -5.08 11.00 -4.14
N ASP A 81 -4.77 11.12 -5.43
CA ASP A 81 -5.28 10.22 -6.47
C ASP A 81 -4.82 8.77 -6.26
N ILE A 82 -3.53 8.57 -5.97
CA ILE A 82 -2.95 7.25 -5.71
C ILE A 82 -3.64 6.57 -4.52
N HIS A 83 -3.79 7.28 -3.40
CA HIS A 83 -4.42 6.72 -2.21
C HIS A 83 -5.93 6.52 -2.39
N SER A 84 -6.60 7.35 -3.19
CA SER A 84 -8.01 7.15 -3.54
C SER A 84 -8.20 5.86 -4.34
N LYS A 85 -7.37 5.63 -5.37
CA LYS A 85 -7.39 4.39 -6.14
C LYS A 85 -7.05 3.18 -5.27
N LEU A 86 -6.03 3.28 -4.42
CA LEU A 86 -5.64 2.21 -3.51
C LEU A 86 -6.81 1.79 -2.59
N ARG A 87 -7.54 2.75 -2.02
CA ARG A 87 -8.71 2.45 -1.18
C ARG A 87 -9.87 1.84 -1.98
N ALA A 88 -10.08 2.27 -3.22
CA ALA A 88 -11.08 1.68 -4.10
C ALA A 88 -10.74 0.21 -4.42
N ASP A 89 -9.51 -0.06 -4.84
CA ASP A 89 -9.02 -1.41 -5.15
C ASP A 89 -9.09 -2.32 -3.90
N ALA A 90 -8.75 -1.78 -2.72
CA ALA A 90 -8.90 -2.48 -1.45
C ALA A 90 -10.37 -2.77 -1.09
N THR A 91 -11.30 -1.86 -1.41
CA THR A 91 -12.73 -2.05 -1.18
C THR A 91 -13.26 -3.19 -2.07
N ASP A 92 -12.86 -3.23 -3.33
CA ASP A 92 -13.20 -4.32 -4.24
C ASP A 92 -12.60 -5.65 -3.81
N LEU A 93 -11.39 -5.65 -3.25
CA LEU A 93 -10.81 -6.86 -2.65
C LEU A 93 -11.66 -7.36 -1.49
N VAL A 94 -11.97 -6.50 -0.51
CA VAL A 94 -12.76 -6.88 0.67
C VAL A 94 -14.13 -7.41 0.24
N ARG A 95 -14.81 -6.73 -0.69
CA ARG A 95 -16.09 -7.16 -1.23
C ARG A 95 -16.02 -8.56 -1.82
N ARG A 96 -15.02 -8.85 -2.66
CA ARG A 96 -14.82 -10.19 -3.23
C ARG A 96 -14.57 -11.25 -2.16
N SER A 97 -13.80 -10.94 -1.12
CA SER A 97 -13.53 -11.84 0.00
C SER A 97 -14.79 -12.15 0.84
N VAL A 98 -15.71 -11.19 0.97
CA VAL A 98 -17.03 -11.40 1.59
C VAL A 98 -17.91 -12.25 0.68
N GLU A 99 -17.99 -11.92 -0.61
CA GLU A 99 -18.80 -12.65 -1.61
C GLU A 99 -18.36 -14.13 -1.73
N SER A 100 -17.07 -14.43 -1.57
CA SER A 100 -16.54 -15.79 -1.58
C SER A 100 -16.75 -16.55 -0.26
N GLY A 101 -17.18 -15.87 0.81
CA GLY A 101 -17.27 -16.43 2.15
C GLY A 101 -15.92 -16.66 2.83
N SER A 102 -14.84 -16.04 2.33
CA SER A 102 -13.50 -16.16 2.92
C SER A 102 -13.37 -15.34 4.21
N ILE A 103 -14.17 -14.28 4.35
CA ILE A 103 -14.26 -13.47 5.56
C ILE A 103 -15.73 -13.14 5.89
N GLU A 104 -16.01 -12.89 7.16
CA GLU A 104 -17.28 -12.34 7.65
C GLU A 104 -17.02 -10.99 8.32
N ILE A 105 -17.76 -9.95 7.92
CA ILE A 105 -17.64 -8.61 8.48
C ILE A 105 -19.02 -8.06 8.87
N SER A 106 -19.07 -7.26 9.92
CA SER A 106 -20.30 -6.58 10.41
C SER A 106 -20.31 -5.07 10.13
N VAL A 107 -19.31 -4.58 9.40
CA VAL A 107 -19.12 -3.17 9.03
C VAL A 107 -18.95 -3.05 7.52
N GLU A 108 -19.11 -1.84 6.99
CA GLU A 108 -18.96 -1.54 5.56
C GLU A 108 -17.58 -1.95 4.99
N GLU A 109 -17.54 -2.52 3.78
CA GLU A 109 -16.31 -3.00 3.15
C GLU A 109 -15.27 -1.88 3.00
N SER A 110 -15.74 -0.67 2.69
CA SER A 110 -14.88 0.52 2.54
C SER A 110 -14.18 0.94 3.84
N VAL A 111 -14.79 0.67 4.99
CA VAL A 111 -14.19 0.94 6.31
C VAL A 111 -13.07 -0.06 6.57
N ILE A 112 -13.30 -1.34 6.28
CA ILE A 112 -12.27 -2.38 6.37
C ILE A 112 -11.10 -2.08 5.43
N ALA A 113 -11.39 -1.69 4.19
CA ALA A 113 -10.40 -1.30 3.21
C ALA A 113 -9.53 -0.11 3.69
N ALA A 114 -10.16 0.90 4.29
CA ALA A 114 -9.44 2.04 4.87
C ALA A 114 -8.52 1.61 6.03
N LEU A 115 -8.95 0.67 6.88
CA LEU A 115 -8.13 0.12 7.97
C LEU A 115 -6.93 -0.67 7.44
N LEU A 116 -7.12 -1.50 6.42
CA LEU A 116 -6.03 -2.23 5.75
C LEU A 116 -4.94 -1.28 5.24
N VAL A 117 -5.35 -0.23 4.52
CA VAL A 117 -4.42 0.80 4.02
C VAL A 117 -3.73 1.54 5.18
N SER A 118 -4.49 1.88 6.23
CA SER A 118 -3.98 2.62 7.38
C SER A 118 -2.89 1.86 8.12
N VAL A 119 -3.02 0.54 8.27
CA VAL A 119 -2.00 -0.30 8.93
C VAL A 119 -0.71 -0.33 8.13
N ILE A 120 -0.80 -0.55 6.81
CA ILE A 120 0.38 -0.53 5.91
C ILE A 120 1.10 0.82 6.04
N ARG A 121 0.35 1.93 5.95
CA ARG A 121 0.94 3.28 6.01
C ARG A 121 1.47 3.64 7.40
N GLY A 122 0.79 3.24 8.47
CA GLY A 122 1.25 3.44 9.84
C GLY A 122 2.51 2.64 10.17
N ALA A 123 2.62 1.40 9.66
CA ALA A 123 3.82 0.59 9.79
C ALA A 123 4.97 1.19 8.98
N ALA A 124 4.72 1.64 7.74
CA ALA A 124 5.70 2.32 6.92
C ALA A 124 6.23 3.59 7.59
N TYR A 125 5.36 4.42 8.18
CA TYR A 125 5.77 5.62 8.90
C TYR A 125 6.74 5.31 10.05
N GLN A 126 6.39 4.35 10.91
CA GLN A 126 7.24 3.96 12.05
C GLN A 126 8.59 3.41 11.58
N TRP A 127 8.57 2.58 10.53
CA TRP A 127 9.78 2.02 9.96
C TRP A 127 10.71 3.06 9.33
N LEU A 128 10.17 4.04 8.60
CA LEU A 128 10.99 5.12 8.06
C LEU A 128 11.58 6.00 9.16
N LEU A 129 10.83 6.20 10.25
CA LEU A 129 11.23 7.06 11.37
C LEU A 129 12.31 6.40 12.24
N ASP A 130 12.18 5.10 12.51
CA ASP A 130 13.04 4.35 13.41
C ASP A 130 13.30 2.92 12.89
N PRO A 131 14.03 2.76 11.77
CA PRO A 131 14.23 1.46 11.13
C PRO A 131 15.08 0.49 11.95
N GLU A 132 15.83 0.99 12.95
CA GLU A 132 16.66 0.17 13.83
C GLU A 132 15.83 -0.51 14.94
N ASN A 133 14.71 0.09 15.35
CA ASN A 133 13.89 -0.41 16.45
C ASN A 133 12.46 -0.82 16.04
N PHE A 134 12.04 -0.56 14.80
CA PHE A 134 10.74 -0.98 14.28
C PHE A 134 10.87 -1.90 13.06
N ASP A 135 10.44 -3.15 13.22
CA ASP A 135 10.38 -4.14 12.14
C ASP A 135 9.00 -4.11 11.45
N MET A 136 8.94 -3.45 10.29
CA MET A 136 7.71 -3.40 9.47
C MET A 136 7.25 -4.78 9.03
N VAL A 137 8.17 -5.67 8.66
CA VAL A 137 7.82 -7.01 8.15
C VAL A 137 7.18 -7.83 9.26
N ALA A 138 7.75 -7.80 10.47
CA ALA A 138 7.16 -8.46 11.63
C ALA A 138 5.78 -7.88 11.98
N ALA A 139 5.63 -6.54 11.95
CA ALA A 139 4.35 -5.88 12.20
C ALA A 139 3.27 -6.30 11.18
N MET A 140 3.63 -6.38 9.90
CA MET A 140 2.73 -6.81 8.83
C MET A 140 2.33 -8.29 8.95
N LYS A 141 3.28 -9.17 9.30
CA LYS A 141 3.01 -10.60 9.57
C LYS A 141 2.06 -10.77 10.76
N ALA A 142 2.30 -10.05 11.85
CA ALA A 142 1.45 -10.09 13.03
C ALA A 142 0.03 -9.56 12.74
N PHE A 143 -0.09 -8.44 12.03
CA PHE A 143 -1.38 -7.90 11.66
C PHE A 143 -2.15 -8.85 10.73
N LYS A 144 -1.51 -9.40 9.70
CA LYS A 144 -2.12 -10.43 8.83
C LYS A 144 -2.71 -11.56 9.67
N HIS A 145 -1.96 -12.09 10.63
CA HIS A 145 -2.42 -13.17 11.49
C HIS A 145 -3.67 -12.78 12.29
N PHE A 146 -3.63 -11.69 13.06
CA PHE A 146 -4.76 -11.27 13.90
C PHE A 146 -5.98 -10.85 13.09
N PHE A 147 -5.75 -10.20 11.95
CA PHE A 147 -6.83 -9.73 11.09
C PHE A 147 -7.59 -10.89 10.47
N LEU A 148 -6.90 -11.90 9.96
CA LEU A 148 -7.55 -13.08 9.39
C LEU A 148 -8.24 -13.93 10.47
N GLU A 149 -7.60 -14.11 11.63
CA GLU A 149 -8.22 -14.81 12.76
C GLU A 149 -9.54 -14.14 13.20
N ALA A 150 -9.58 -12.81 13.23
CA ALA A 150 -10.78 -12.05 13.62
C ALA A 150 -11.92 -12.09 12.60
N LEU A 151 -11.62 -12.40 11.34
CA LEU A 151 -12.58 -12.33 10.23
C LEU A 151 -12.96 -13.69 9.65
N HIS A 152 -12.31 -14.78 10.07
CA HIS A 152 -12.70 -16.11 9.64
C HIS A 152 -14.07 -16.51 10.21
N PRO A 153 -14.95 -17.11 9.39
CA PRO A 153 -16.21 -17.65 9.88
C PRO A 153 -15.97 -18.66 11.01
N SER A 154 -16.83 -18.63 12.05
CA SER A 154 -16.82 -19.59 13.17
C SER A 154 -17.28 -21.00 12.78
#